data_AF-A0A2D7WJH1-F1
#
_entry.id   AF-A0A2D7WJH1-F1
#
_cell.length_a   1.000
_cell.length_b   1.000
_cell.length_c   1.000
_cell.angle_alpha   90.00
_cell.angle_beta   90.00
_cell.angle_gamma   90.00
#
_symmetry.space_group_name_H-M   'P 1'
#
loop_
_entity.id
_entity.type
_entity.pdbx_description
1 polymer ?
#
loop_
_entity_poly.entity_id
_entity_poly.type
_entity_poly.pdbx_seq_one_letter_code
_entity_poly.pdbx_strand_id
1 'polypeptide(L)'
;MFVEQLSAALVPYYLQIKFFHVACAMIWLASTSVAYINYLLPAIKAWQRAPDDERLLRQRNIAMERFDQGVVLEHVAFPLLLLSGLLLLTAGPWGLAHFWLSLKLCIVVLVFLPIEAMDYWLSHFGGNKRAIRVSGQGDVALSYEQAIAHHWLFLVVSTPVISVTGLLVLYLAVVKPV
;
A
#
# COMPACT_ATOMS: atom_id res chain seq x y z
N MET A 1 -5.60 -24.78 -24.36
CA MET A 1 -6.33 -23.92 -25.33
C MET A 1 -6.52 -22.47 -24.86
N PHE A 2 -7.39 -22.13 -23.90
CA PHE A 2 -7.65 -20.71 -23.57
C PHE A 2 -6.40 -19.94 -23.09
N VAL A 3 -5.65 -20.49 -22.12
CA VAL A 3 -4.45 -19.84 -21.57
C VAL A 3 -3.35 -19.70 -22.62
N GLU A 4 -3.19 -20.68 -23.52
CA GLU A 4 -2.20 -20.63 -24.60
C GLU A 4 -2.55 -19.56 -25.64
N GLN A 5 -3.83 -19.43 -26.00
CA GLN A 5 -4.31 -18.36 -26.88
C GLN A 5 -4.11 -16.98 -26.26
N LEU A 6 -4.41 -16.84 -24.97
CA LEU A 6 -4.18 -15.61 -24.23
C LEU A 6 -2.69 -15.27 -24.17
N SER A 7 -1.84 -16.25 -23.86
CA SER A 7 -0.38 -16.09 -23.84
C SER A 7 0.14 -15.62 -25.20
N ALA A 8 -0.25 -16.28 -26.30
CA ALA A 8 0.12 -15.88 -27.65
C ALA A 8 -0.31 -14.44 -28.00
N ALA A 9 -1.47 -14.00 -27.53
CA ALA A 9 -1.94 -12.63 -27.72
C ALA A 9 -1.17 -11.58 -26.90
N LEU A 10 -0.64 -11.96 -25.74
CA LEU A 10 0.07 -11.06 -24.82
C LEU A 10 1.57 -10.94 -25.11
N VAL A 11 2.20 -11.98 -25.66
CA VAL A 11 3.65 -12.01 -25.97
C VAL A 11 4.13 -10.77 -26.74
N PRO A 12 3.44 -10.27 -27.79
CA PRO A 12 3.86 -9.06 -28.51
C PRO A 12 3.93 -7.79 -27.65
N TYR A 13 3.22 -7.77 -26.53
CA TYR A 13 3.13 -6.63 -25.62
C TYR A 13 3.92 -6.82 -24.32
N TYR A 14 4.74 -7.88 -24.22
CA TYR A 14 5.41 -8.27 -22.99
C TYR A 14 6.21 -7.12 -22.35
N LEU A 15 6.95 -6.36 -23.15
CA LEU A 15 7.77 -5.25 -22.66
C LEU A 15 6.92 -4.06 -22.17
N GLN A 16 5.79 -3.78 -22.82
CA GLN A 16 4.85 -2.73 -22.44
C GLN A 16 4.15 -3.09 -21.13
N ILE A 17 3.70 -4.35 -21.00
CA ILE A 17 3.12 -4.87 -19.76
C ILE A 17 4.16 -4.80 -18.63
N LYS A 18 5.42 -5.18 -18.91
CA LYS A 18 6.51 -5.12 -17.93
C LYS A 18 6.81 -3.68 -17.50
N PHE A 19 6.87 -2.75 -18.44
CA PHE A 19 7.06 -1.33 -18.13
C PHE A 19 5.95 -0.81 -17.24
N PHE A 20 4.70 -1.08 -17.60
CA PHE A 20 3.52 -0.69 -16.81
C PHE A 20 3.56 -1.33 -15.41
N HIS A 21 3.87 -2.62 -15.31
CA HIS A 21 4.02 -3.33 -14.03
C HIS A 21 5.05 -2.67 -13.11
N VAL A 22 6.23 -2.34 -13.65
CA VAL A 22 7.29 -1.67 -12.88
C VAL A 22 6.86 -0.25 -12.48
N ALA A 23 6.20 0.50 -13.36
CA ALA A 23 5.67 1.82 -13.03
C ALA A 23 4.65 1.75 -11.88
N CYS A 24 3.70 0.81 -11.92
CA CYS A 24 2.76 0.58 -10.83
C CYS A 24 3.48 0.18 -9.54
N ALA A 25 4.50 -0.68 -9.61
CA ALA A 25 5.29 -1.09 -8.43
C ALA A 25 6.00 0.11 -7.77
N MET A 26 6.53 1.02 -8.59
CA MET A 26 7.19 2.24 -8.10
C MET A 26 6.19 3.20 -7.45
N ILE A 27 5.03 3.42 -8.08
CA ILE A 27 3.97 4.26 -7.49
C ILE A 27 3.51 3.66 -6.17
N TRP A 28 3.22 2.36 -6.16
CA TRP A 28 2.78 1.65 -4.96
C TRP A 28 3.79 1.79 -3.82
N LEU A 29 5.04 1.38 -4.04
CA LEU A 29 6.05 1.35 -2.96
C LEU A 29 6.50 2.75 -2.49
N ALA A 30 6.50 3.75 -3.38
CA ALA A 30 7.08 5.06 -3.07
C ALA A 30 6.06 6.14 -2.68
N SER A 31 4.80 6.05 -3.11
CA SER A 31 3.84 7.17 -3.02
C SER A 31 3.54 7.61 -1.60
N THR A 32 3.49 6.68 -0.64
CA THR A 32 3.14 6.97 0.76
C THR A 32 4.36 7.13 1.66
N SER A 33 5.52 6.59 1.29
CA SER A 33 6.75 6.65 2.09
C SER A 33 7.16 8.08 2.45
N VAL A 34 7.14 9.00 1.47
CA VAL A 34 7.49 10.42 1.71
C VAL A 34 6.47 11.10 2.61
N ALA A 35 5.18 10.85 2.38
CA ALA A 35 4.08 11.39 3.17
C ALA A 35 4.15 10.93 4.64
N TYR A 36 4.38 9.63 4.84
CA TYR A 36 4.50 9.02 6.16
C TYR A 36 5.69 9.61 6.94
N ILE A 37 6.89 9.58 6.36
CA ILE A 37 8.13 9.96 7.05
C ILE A 37 8.19 11.45 7.35
N ASN A 38 7.77 12.30 6.40
CA ASN A 38 8.02 13.74 6.48
C ASN A 38 6.83 14.55 6.99
N TYR A 39 5.62 13.99 6.99
CA TYR A 39 4.42 14.73 7.38
C TYR A 39 3.65 14.05 8.52
N LEU A 40 3.27 12.78 8.35
CA LEU A 40 2.43 12.09 9.33
C LEU A 40 3.19 11.75 10.63
N LEU A 41 4.32 11.03 10.51
CA LEU A 41 5.13 10.61 11.65
C LEU A 41 5.62 11.81 12.51
N PRO A 42 6.10 12.93 11.93
CA PRO A 42 6.48 14.11 12.71
C PRO A 42 5.28 14.75 13.43
N ALA A 43 4.12 14.85 12.78
CA ALA A 43 2.93 15.43 13.39
C ALA A 43 2.45 14.60 14.59
N ILE A 44 2.45 13.27 14.47
CA ILE A 44 2.08 12.37 15.57
C ILE A 44 3.10 12.45 16.71
N LYS A 45 4.40 12.41 16.40
CA LYS A 45 5.46 12.55 17.42
C LYS A 45 5.41 13.89 18.15
N ALA A 46 5.11 14.98 17.44
CA ALA A 46 4.97 16.31 18.05
C ALA A 46 3.80 16.34 19.04
N TRP A 47 2.63 15.86 18.62
CA TRP A 47 1.45 15.76 19.50
C TRP A 47 1.69 14.85 20.70
N GLN A 48 2.34 13.69 20.53
CA GLN A 48 2.65 12.78 21.65
C GLN A 48 3.54 13.41 22.74
N ARG A 49 4.36 14.41 22.40
CA ARG A 49 5.21 15.13 23.36
C ARG A 49 4.47 16.21 24.14
N ALA A 50 3.34 16.70 23.60
CA ALA A 50 2.54 17.76 24.19
C ALA A 50 1.05 17.51 23.84
N PRO A 51 0.42 16.50 24.46
CA PRO A 51 -0.91 16.04 24.07
C PRO A 51 -2.01 17.07 24.33
N ASP A 52 -1.79 17.96 25.29
CA ASP A 52 -2.73 19.02 25.68
C ASP A 52 -2.66 20.26 24.76
N ASP A 53 -1.72 20.32 23.81
CA ASP A 53 -1.64 21.39 22.82
C ASP A 53 -2.66 21.16 21.68
N GLU A 54 -3.77 21.89 21.73
CA GLU A 54 -4.85 21.84 20.72
C GLU A 54 -4.36 22.10 19.29
N ARG A 55 -3.30 22.89 19.11
CA ARG A 55 -2.73 23.16 17.77
C ARG A 55 -2.07 21.90 17.22
N LEU A 56 -1.31 21.18 18.05
CA LEU A 56 -0.65 19.93 17.64
C LEU A 56 -1.66 18.81 17.39
N LEU A 57 -2.72 18.74 18.20
CA LEU A 57 -3.84 17.83 17.95
C LEU A 57 -4.49 18.11 16.58
N ARG A 58 -4.73 19.38 16.26
CA ARG A 58 -5.29 19.77 14.94
C ARG A 58 -4.35 19.43 13.79
N GLN A 59 -3.05 19.65 13.96
CA GLN A 59 -2.05 19.30 12.94
C GLN A 59 -1.99 17.79 12.69
N ARG A 60 -1.99 16.97 13.75
CA ARG A 60 -2.09 15.50 13.67
C ARG A 60 -3.30 15.07 12.84
N ASN A 61 -4.47 15.61 13.15
CA ASN A 61 -5.72 15.28 12.46
C ASN A 61 -5.67 15.61 10.97
N ILE A 62 -5.18 16.80 10.62
CA ILE A 62 -5.01 17.21 9.23
C ILE A 62 -3.99 16.31 8.51
N ALA A 63 -2.89 15.97 9.17
CA ALA A 63 -1.85 15.11 8.59
C ALA A 63 -2.42 13.73 8.27
N MET A 64 -3.16 13.11 9.20
CA MET A 64 -3.81 11.81 8.98
C MET A 64 -4.85 11.88 7.86
N GLU A 65 -5.75 12.86 7.89
CA GLU A 65 -6.80 13.03 6.87
C GLU A 65 -6.23 13.25 5.46
N ARG A 66 -5.08 13.94 5.35
CA ARG A 66 -4.38 14.13 4.06
C ARG A 66 -3.61 12.90 3.63
N PHE A 67 -3.03 12.17 4.59
CA PHE A 67 -2.36 10.91 4.31
C PHE A 67 -3.34 9.91 3.70
N ASP A 68 -4.53 9.75 4.30
CA ASP A 68 -5.62 8.90 3.77
C ASP A 68 -6.02 9.29 2.34
N GLN A 69 -6.06 10.58 2.02
CA GLN A 69 -6.35 11.06 0.67
C GLN A 69 -5.24 10.73 -0.32
N GLY A 70 -3.98 10.79 0.12
CA GLY A 70 -2.81 10.46 -0.68
C GLY A 70 -2.68 8.97 -1.01
N VAL A 71 -3.12 8.10 -0.09
CA VAL A 71 -3.06 6.64 -0.22
C VAL A 71 -3.84 6.13 -1.44
N VAL A 72 -4.76 6.92 -1.99
CA VAL A 72 -5.52 6.58 -3.22
C VAL A 72 -4.59 6.20 -4.38
N LEU A 73 -3.44 6.86 -4.51
CA LEU A 73 -2.47 6.52 -5.57
C LEU A 73 -1.95 5.09 -5.41
N GLU A 74 -1.58 4.72 -4.19
CA GLU A 74 -1.13 3.37 -3.84
C GLU A 74 -2.24 2.34 -4.10
N HIS A 75 -3.46 2.64 -3.65
CA HIS A 75 -4.62 1.77 -3.75
C HIS A 75 -5.15 1.58 -5.18
N VAL A 76 -4.83 2.48 -6.10
CA VAL A 76 -5.06 2.29 -7.53
C VAL A 76 -3.89 1.54 -8.16
N ALA A 77 -2.66 1.84 -7.75
CA ALA A 77 -1.46 1.20 -8.29
C ALA A 77 -1.38 -0.29 -7.94
N PHE A 78 -1.75 -0.70 -6.73
CA PHE A 78 -1.63 -2.09 -6.29
C PHE A 78 -2.52 -3.07 -7.08
N PRO A 79 -3.82 -2.82 -7.31
CA PRO A 79 -4.63 -3.69 -8.18
C PRO A 79 -4.09 -3.78 -9.61
N LEU A 80 -3.61 -2.66 -10.16
CA LEU A 80 -2.99 -2.63 -11.49
C LEU A 80 -1.66 -3.41 -11.52
N LEU A 81 -0.89 -3.36 -10.43
CA LEU A 81 0.31 -4.15 -10.23
C LEU A 81 0.01 -5.65 -10.21
N LEU A 82 -1.04 -6.08 -9.49
CA LEU A 82 -1.48 -7.47 -9.46
C LEU A 82 -1.93 -7.94 -10.83
N LEU A 83 -2.80 -7.16 -11.49
CA LEU A 83 -3.31 -7.49 -12.83
C LEU A 83 -2.17 -7.63 -13.84
N SER A 84 -1.27 -6.64 -13.91
CA SER A 84 -0.11 -6.69 -14.80
C SER A 84 0.86 -7.82 -14.45
N GLY A 85 0.99 -8.17 -13.16
CA GLY A 85 1.77 -9.32 -12.70
C GLY A 85 1.21 -10.66 -13.20
N LEU A 86 -0.11 -10.83 -13.17
CA LEU A 86 -0.80 -12.00 -13.72
C LEU A 86 -0.64 -12.09 -15.24
N LEU A 87 -0.70 -10.96 -15.95
CA LEU A 87 -0.43 -10.91 -17.39
C LEU A 87 1.01 -11.34 -17.70
N LEU A 88 1.99 -10.87 -16.92
CA LEU A 88 3.40 -11.27 -17.07
C LEU A 88 3.63 -12.75 -16.75
N LEU A 89 2.92 -13.30 -15.77
CA LEU A 89 2.97 -14.74 -15.46
C LEU A 89 2.42 -15.58 -16.62
N THR A 90 1.41 -15.06 -17.33
CA THR A 90 0.77 -15.75 -18.46
C THR A 90 1.60 -15.66 -19.74
N ALA A 91 2.24 -14.51 -20.00
CA ALA A 91 3.01 -14.27 -21.22
C ALA A 91 4.50 -14.64 -21.09
N GLY A 92 5.02 -14.72 -19.86
CA GLY A 92 6.43 -14.97 -19.59
C GLY A 92 6.80 -16.45 -19.60
N PRO A 93 8.10 -16.77 -19.72
CA PRO A 93 8.60 -18.15 -19.69
C PRO A 93 8.67 -18.74 -18.26
N TRP A 94 8.14 -18.04 -17.25
CA TRP A 94 8.36 -18.35 -15.84
C TRP A 94 7.13 -19.03 -15.23
N GLY A 95 7.35 -20.12 -14.50
CA GLY A 95 6.32 -20.81 -13.71
C GLY A 95 6.68 -20.96 -12.22
N LEU A 96 5.74 -21.50 -11.44
CA LEU A 96 5.88 -21.72 -9.98
C LEU A 96 6.99 -22.70 -9.57
N ALA A 97 7.63 -23.38 -10.53
CA ALA A 97 8.82 -24.17 -10.27
C ALA A 97 10.05 -23.29 -9.96
N HIS A 98 10.04 -22.01 -10.35
CA HIS A 98 11.16 -21.10 -10.11
C HIS A 98 11.08 -20.52 -8.71
N PHE A 99 12.06 -20.85 -7.87
CA PHE A 99 12.11 -20.42 -6.47
C PHE A 99 11.92 -18.91 -6.28
N TRP A 100 12.60 -18.08 -7.08
CA TRP A 100 12.51 -16.62 -6.98
C TRP A 100 11.08 -16.11 -7.19
N LEU A 101 10.34 -16.71 -8.13
CA LEU A 101 8.98 -16.31 -8.48
C LEU A 101 8.00 -16.79 -7.41
N SER A 102 8.16 -18.04 -6.95
CA SER A 102 7.32 -18.59 -5.89
C SER A 102 7.50 -17.84 -4.59
N LEU A 103 8.73 -17.51 -4.20
CA LEU A 103 8.99 -16.68 -3.03
C LEU A 103 8.38 -15.28 -3.19
N LYS A 104 8.54 -14.64 -4.35
CA LYS A 104 7.91 -13.34 -4.65
C LYS A 104 6.39 -13.41 -4.51
N LEU A 105 5.75 -14.45 -5.06
CA LEU A 105 4.31 -14.64 -4.97
C LEU A 105 3.84 -14.94 -3.54
N CYS A 106 4.60 -15.73 -2.77
CA CYS A 106 4.33 -15.93 -1.34
C CYS A 106 4.33 -14.60 -0.58
N ILE A 107 5.32 -13.74 -0.82
CA ILE A 107 5.34 -12.40 -0.20
C ILE A 107 4.13 -11.58 -0.64
N VAL A 108 3.81 -11.55 -1.93
CA VAL A 108 2.64 -10.80 -2.44
C VAL A 108 1.34 -11.27 -1.80
N VAL A 109 1.10 -12.59 -1.74
CA VAL A 109 -0.17 -13.16 -1.26
C VAL A 109 -0.28 -13.16 0.26
N LEU A 110 0.82 -13.44 0.98
CA LEU A 110 0.80 -13.61 2.44
C LEU A 110 1.12 -12.33 3.20
N VAL A 111 1.79 -11.36 2.56
CA VAL A 111 2.22 -10.11 3.20
C VAL A 111 1.53 -8.91 2.60
N PHE A 112 1.72 -8.64 1.30
CA PHE A 112 1.17 -7.41 0.70
C PHE A 112 -0.35 -7.44 0.64
N LEU A 113 -0.95 -8.50 0.10
CA LEU A 113 -2.40 -8.55 -0.08
C LEU A 113 -3.19 -8.37 1.24
N PRO A 114 -2.83 -9.00 2.38
CA PRO A 114 -3.53 -8.75 3.64
C PRO A 114 -3.29 -7.34 4.21
N ILE A 115 -2.08 -6.81 4.09
CA ILE A 115 -1.75 -5.45 4.52
C ILE A 115 -2.55 -4.43 3.71
N GLU A 116 -2.52 -4.54 2.39
CA GLU A 116 -3.26 -3.66 1.47
C GLU A 116 -4.77 -3.74 1.68
N ALA A 117 -5.31 -4.93 1.90
CA ALA A 117 -6.74 -5.09 2.19
C ALA A 117 -7.13 -4.36 3.50
N MET A 118 -6.27 -4.45 4.52
CA MET A 118 -6.48 -3.74 5.78
C MET A 118 -6.32 -2.22 5.62
N ASP A 119 -5.31 -1.75 4.87
CA ASP A 119 -5.14 -0.32 4.59
C ASP A 119 -6.36 0.22 3.82
N TYR A 120 -6.81 -0.50 2.79
CA TYR A 120 -8.03 -0.16 2.05
C TYR A 120 -9.24 -0.01 2.96
N TRP A 121 -9.40 -0.94 3.90
CA TRP A 121 -10.46 -0.90 4.90
C TRP A 121 -10.31 0.33 5.81
N LEU A 122 -9.15 0.56 6.39
CA LEU A 122 -8.90 1.66 7.33
C LEU A 122 -8.99 3.04 6.68
N SER A 123 -8.56 3.17 5.43
CA SER A 123 -8.49 4.43 4.69
C SER A 123 -9.81 4.80 4.02
N HIS A 124 -10.58 3.82 3.49
CA HIS A 124 -11.81 4.09 2.71
C HIS A 124 -13.10 3.61 3.37
N PHE A 125 -13.08 2.47 4.03
CA PHE A 125 -14.29 1.83 4.57
C PHE A 125 -14.53 2.07 6.07
N GLY A 126 -13.51 2.51 6.81
CA GLY A 126 -13.61 2.93 8.22
C GLY A 126 -14.40 4.22 8.45
N GLY A 127 -15.05 4.75 7.42
CA GLY A 127 -15.80 6.00 7.43
C GLY A 127 -14.95 7.22 7.10
N ASN A 128 -15.61 8.32 6.71
CA ASN A 128 -14.93 9.58 6.45
C ASN A 128 -14.50 10.21 7.78
N LYS A 129 -13.22 10.03 8.14
CA LYS A 129 -12.63 10.52 9.40
C LYS A 129 -12.91 12.00 9.63
N ARG A 130 -12.87 12.83 8.58
CA ARG A 130 -13.20 14.26 8.67
C ARG A 130 -14.68 14.49 9.00
N ALA A 131 -15.59 13.74 8.39
CA ALA A 131 -17.02 13.84 8.68
C ALA A 131 -17.34 13.40 10.12
N ILE A 132 -16.71 12.31 10.58
CA ILE A 132 -16.80 11.81 11.97
C ILE A 132 -16.37 12.93 12.93
N ARG A 133 -15.20 13.54 12.70
CA ARG A 133 -14.69 14.64 13.52
C ARG A 133 -15.59 15.87 13.56
N VAL A 134 -16.18 16.27 12.43
CA VAL A 134 -17.02 17.47 12.32
C VAL A 134 -18.41 17.27 12.95
N SER A 135 -18.90 16.03 13.04
CA SER A 135 -20.22 15.73 13.62
C SER A 135 -20.34 16.05 15.11
N GLY A 136 -19.22 16.15 15.84
CA GLY A 136 -19.14 16.80 17.16
C GLY A 136 -19.90 16.16 18.32
N GLN A 137 -20.49 14.97 18.15
CA GLN A 137 -21.19 14.26 19.23
C GLN A 137 -20.19 13.44 20.06
N GLY A 138 -20.34 13.41 21.39
CA GLY A 138 -19.34 12.85 22.32
C GLY A 138 -18.85 11.44 21.96
N ASP A 139 -19.78 10.50 21.75
CA ASP A 139 -19.45 9.12 21.34
C ASP A 139 -18.72 9.05 19.99
N VAL A 140 -19.00 10.02 19.11
CA VAL A 140 -18.41 10.10 17.77
C VAL A 140 -17.00 10.68 17.79
N ALA A 141 -16.69 11.58 18.74
CA ALA A 141 -15.33 12.04 18.98
C ALA A 141 -14.43 10.91 19.52
N LEU A 142 -14.97 10.07 20.40
CA LEU A 142 -14.25 8.90 20.92
C LEU A 142 -14.01 7.85 19.82
N SER A 143 -14.99 7.66 18.94
CA SER A 143 -14.86 6.84 17.72
C SER A 143 -13.75 7.35 16.78
N TYR A 144 -13.61 8.67 16.62
CA TYR A 144 -12.55 9.26 15.80
C TYR A 144 -11.15 8.98 16.35
N GLU A 145 -10.94 9.17 17.66
CA GLU A 145 -9.65 8.91 18.29
C GLU A 145 -9.26 7.42 18.23
N GLN A 146 -10.23 6.52 18.44
CA GLN A 146 -10.02 5.09 18.25
C GLN A 146 -9.63 4.76 16.81
N ALA A 147 -10.31 5.35 15.83
CA ALA A 147 -9.99 5.16 14.42
C ALA A 147 -8.56 5.66 14.08
N ILE A 148 -8.15 6.82 14.60
CA ILE A 148 -6.77 7.32 14.43
C ILE A 148 -5.78 6.38 15.10
N ALA A 149 -6.04 5.94 16.34
CA ALA A 149 -5.12 5.09 17.09
C ALA A 149 -4.92 3.73 16.40
N HIS A 150 -6.00 3.10 15.93
CA HIS A 150 -5.93 1.86 15.16
C HIS A 150 -5.19 2.05 13.84
N HIS A 151 -5.50 3.11 13.08
CA HIS A 151 -4.82 3.36 11.81
C HIS A 151 -3.32 3.64 12.04
N TRP A 152 -2.99 4.42 13.07
CA TRP A 152 -1.60 4.69 13.43
C TRP A 152 -0.84 3.43 13.81
N LEU A 153 -1.42 2.57 14.65
CA LEU A 153 -0.80 1.31 15.05
C LEU A 153 -0.55 0.41 13.84
N PHE A 154 -1.52 0.32 12.94
CA PHE A 154 -1.37 -0.40 11.68
C PHE A 154 -0.17 0.11 10.89
N LEU A 155 -0.07 1.42 10.64
CA LEU A 155 1.03 2.02 9.89
C LEU A 155 2.40 1.77 10.53
N VAL A 156 2.50 1.86 11.86
CA VAL A 156 3.75 1.61 12.58
C VAL A 156 4.21 0.16 12.42
N VAL A 157 3.29 -0.80 12.43
CA VAL A 157 3.58 -2.23 12.31
C VAL A 157 3.84 -2.63 10.86
N SER A 158 3.04 -2.13 9.91
CA SER A 158 3.12 -2.52 8.50
C SER A 158 4.32 -1.88 7.80
N THR A 159 4.65 -0.62 8.10
CA THR A 159 5.71 0.12 7.38
C THR A 159 7.07 -0.61 7.38
N PRO A 160 7.61 -1.10 8.51
CA PRO A 160 8.87 -1.85 8.50
C PRO A 160 8.78 -3.15 7.72
N VAL A 161 7.64 -3.85 7.82
CA VAL A 161 7.40 -5.12 7.09
C VAL A 161 7.39 -4.87 5.59
N ILE A 162 6.64 -3.87 5.11
CA ILE A 162 6.59 -3.49 3.69
C ILE A 162 7.96 -3.01 3.23
N SER A 163 8.69 -2.23 4.03
CA SER A 163 10.01 -1.72 3.66
C SER A 163 11.00 -2.85 3.38
N VAL A 164 11.06 -3.85 4.27
CA VAL A 164 11.97 -4.99 4.11
C VAL A 164 11.52 -5.91 2.98
N THR A 165 10.24 -6.29 2.97
CA THR A 165 9.72 -7.25 1.99
C THR A 165 9.58 -6.65 0.59
N GLY A 166 9.28 -5.35 0.48
CA GLY A 166 9.29 -4.57 -0.76
C GLY A 166 10.67 -4.54 -1.40
N LEU A 167 11.72 -4.22 -0.63
CA LEU A 167 13.10 -4.28 -1.11
C LEU A 167 13.51 -5.69 -1.53
N LEU A 168 13.10 -6.72 -0.78
CA LEU A 168 13.35 -8.12 -1.14
C LEU A 168 12.67 -8.50 -2.46
N VAL A 169 11.41 -8.10 -2.69
CA VAL A 169 10.70 -8.37 -3.94
C VAL A 169 11.33 -7.66 -5.13
N LEU A 170 11.82 -6.43 -4.95
CA LEU A 170 12.60 -5.72 -5.96
C LEU A 170 13.90 -6.46 -6.26
N TYR A 171 14.63 -6.88 -5.23
CA TYR A 171 15.84 -7.69 -5.38
C TYR A 171 15.56 -8.96 -6.19
N LEU A 172 14.54 -9.74 -5.82
CA LEU A 172 14.13 -10.96 -6.56
C LEU A 172 13.79 -10.67 -8.03
N ALA A 173 13.21 -9.51 -8.33
CA ALA A 173 12.92 -9.11 -9.70
C ALA A 173 14.17 -8.76 -10.52
N VAL A 174 15.24 -8.30 -9.85
CA VAL A 174 16.54 -7.99 -10.45
C VAL A 174 17.39 -9.25 -10.62
N VAL A 175 17.49 -10.08 -9.59
CA VAL A 175 18.36 -11.28 -9.59
C VAL A 175 17.71 -12.53 -10.20
N LYS A 176 16.50 -12.40 -10.74
CA LYS A 176 15.87 -13.53 -11.45
C LYS A 176 16.86 -14.08 -12.50
N PRO A 177 16.94 -15.40 -12.68
CA PRO A 177 17.76 -15.99 -13.71
C PRO A 177 17.41 -15.42 -15.09
N VAL A 178 18.37 -15.44 -16.01
CA VAL A 178 18.13 -15.13 -17.43
C VAL A 178 17.54 -16.35 -18.10
#